data_AF-A0ABD3X8W2-F1
#
_entry.id   AF-A0ABD3X8W2-F1
#
_cell.length_a   1.000
_cell.length_b   1.000
_cell.length_c   1.000
_cell.angle_alpha   90.00
_cell.angle_beta   90.00
_cell.angle_gamma   90.00
#
_symmetry.space_group_name_H-M   'P 1'
#
loop_
_entity.id
_entity.type
_entity.pdbx_description
1 polymer ?
#
loop_
_entity_poly.entity_id
_entity_poly.type
_entity_poly.pdbx_seq_one_letter_code
_entity_poly.pdbx_strand_id
1 'polypeptide(L)'
;MPGIVVFRRRWSAGSDDFVVPAVLLLFLHGVWLVAISVIYAHVEFNSQQTCSIDLKNHLLGYIIILSVCIVLETLIMGVSVRGGILDTQPRASMQYLLYARLVVLFGEIAWLVVGIKWLVDHYTVCGPDPARKAVLGIVVCNCCLMLSAIISLWCTFDYAGAKWVKMKRYQESMKEKARRARRSGSARRNWRQR
;
A
#
# COMPACT_ATOMS: atom_id res chain seq x y z
N MET A 1 -17.62 -8.28 -4.71
CA MET A 1 -16.75 -9.30 -4.09
C MET A 1 -16.82 -9.17 -2.58
N PRO A 2 -16.71 -10.26 -1.79
CA PRO A 2 -16.66 -10.16 -0.34
C PRO A 2 -15.39 -9.40 0.09
N GLY A 3 -15.53 -8.41 0.98
CA GLY A 3 -14.40 -7.65 1.52
C GLY A 3 -13.47 -8.54 2.36
N ILE A 4 -12.17 -8.22 2.35
CA ILE A 4 -11.16 -9.01 3.06
C ILE A 4 -11.33 -8.86 4.58
N VAL A 5 -11.06 -9.94 5.33
CA VAL A 5 -11.12 -9.92 6.80
C VAL A 5 -9.69 -9.95 7.33
N VAL A 6 -9.16 -8.79 7.72
CA VAL A 6 -7.83 -8.66 8.34
C VAL A 6 -8.05 -8.23 9.79
N PHE A 7 -7.30 -8.83 10.73
CA PHE A 7 -7.44 -8.58 12.17
C PHE A 7 -8.86 -8.81 12.73
N ARG A 8 -9.57 -9.83 12.25
CA ARG A 8 -10.96 -10.15 12.63
C ARG A 8 -12.00 -9.05 12.33
N ARG A 9 -11.66 -8.01 11.56
CA ARG A 9 -12.59 -6.96 11.10
C ARG A 9 -12.76 -7.05 9.58
N ARG A 10 -13.97 -6.79 9.08
CA ARG A 10 -14.23 -6.72 7.62
C ARG A 10 -13.75 -5.37 7.09
N TRP A 11 -12.88 -5.40 6.10
CA TRP A 11 -12.40 -4.23 5.39
C TRP A 11 -13.29 -3.98 4.17
N SER A 12 -13.51 -2.71 3.84
CA SER A 12 -14.29 -2.31 2.67
C SER A 12 -13.52 -2.49 1.36
N ALA A 13 -12.20 -2.67 1.43
CA ALA A 13 -11.33 -2.89 0.29
C ALA A 13 -11.39 -4.35 -0.16
N GLY A 14 -11.57 -4.55 -1.47
CA GLY A 14 -11.39 -5.84 -2.12
C GLY A 14 -9.91 -6.14 -2.34
N SER A 15 -9.60 -7.40 -2.68
CA SER A 15 -8.25 -7.78 -3.14
C SER A 15 -7.77 -6.93 -4.32
N ASP A 16 -8.71 -6.54 -5.19
CA ASP A 16 -8.42 -5.89 -6.46
C ASP A 16 -8.01 -4.41 -6.25
N ASP A 17 -8.42 -3.80 -5.14
CA ASP A 17 -8.08 -2.42 -4.80
C ASP A 17 -6.59 -2.27 -4.40
N PHE A 18 -5.91 -3.38 -4.06
CA PHE A 18 -4.48 -3.38 -3.71
C PHE A 18 -3.54 -3.48 -4.92
N VAL A 19 -4.06 -3.84 -6.10
CA VAL A 19 -3.24 -3.98 -7.32
C VAL A 19 -2.69 -2.62 -7.77
N VAL A 20 -3.53 -1.58 -7.76
CA VAL A 20 -3.12 -0.24 -8.21
C VAL A 20 -2.02 0.34 -7.31
N PRO A 21 -2.15 0.33 -5.97
CA PRO A 21 -1.06 0.70 -5.08
C PRO A 21 0.20 -0.16 -5.27
N ALA A 22 0.06 -1.48 -5.41
CA ALA A 22 1.19 -2.38 -5.56
C ALA A 22 1.98 -2.12 -6.84
N VAL A 23 1.30 -1.85 -7.96
CA VAL A 23 1.94 -1.53 -9.25
C VAL A 23 2.68 -0.19 -9.16
N LEU A 24 2.05 0.84 -8.58
CA LEU A 24 2.69 2.15 -8.40
C LEU A 24 3.95 2.05 -7.52
N LEU A 25 3.85 1.33 -6.40
CA LEU A 25 4.99 1.10 -5.50
C LEU A 25 6.10 0.30 -6.18
N LEU A 26 5.77 -0.73 -6.96
CA LEU A 26 6.71 -1.52 -7.74
C LEU A 26 7.51 -0.67 -8.72
N PHE A 27 6.84 0.23 -9.44
CA PHE A 27 7.51 1.16 -10.34
C PHE A 27 8.45 2.11 -9.60
N LEU A 28 7.99 2.71 -8.49
CA LEU A 28 8.81 3.62 -7.69
C LEU A 28 10.03 2.92 -7.09
N HIS A 29 9.84 1.75 -6.48
CA HIS A 29 10.93 0.94 -5.94
C HIS A 29 11.90 0.48 -7.02
N GLY A 30 11.40 0.11 -8.20
CA GLY A 30 12.25 -0.24 -9.35
C GLY A 30 13.14 0.91 -9.79
N VAL A 31 12.57 2.11 -9.96
CA VAL A 31 13.34 3.31 -10.33
C VAL A 31 14.41 3.63 -9.29
N TRP A 32 14.06 3.62 -8.00
CA TRP A 32 15.02 3.89 -6.93
C TRP A 32 16.09 2.81 -6.80
N LEU A 33 15.72 1.52 -6.94
CA LEU A 33 16.68 0.43 -6.91
C LEU A 33 17.72 0.59 -8.00
N VAL A 34 17.30 0.92 -9.23
CA VAL A 34 18.22 1.17 -10.35
C VAL A 34 19.10 2.39 -10.04
N ALA A 35 18.51 3.51 -9.62
CA ALA A 35 19.27 4.73 -9.31
C ALA A 35 20.34 4.50 -8.23
N ILE A 36 19.99 3.83 -7.12
CA ILE A 36 20.93 3.53 -6.04
C ILE A 36 21.97 2.52 -6.47
N SER A 37 21.61 1.51 -7.26
CA SER A 37 22.55 0.50 -7.76
C SER A 37 23.62 1.13 -8.66
N VAL A 38 23.22 2.04 -9.55
CA VAL A 38 24.15 2.81 -10.39
C VAL A 38 25.09 3.66 -9.54
N ILE A 39 24.55 4.38 -8.54
CA ILE A 39 25.36 5.18 -7.63
C ILE A 39 26.33 4.30 -6.84
N TYR A 40 25.87 3.18 -6.30
CA TYR A 40 26.70 2.25 -5.52
C TYR A 40 27.84 1.67 -6.36
N ALA A 41 27.62 1.41 -7.65
CA ALA A 41 28.62 0.84 -8.55
C ALA A 41 29.63 1.88 -9.07
N HIS A 42 29.19 3.11 -9.36
CA HIS A 42 30.02 4.13 -10.01
C HIS A 42 30.67 5.13 -9.05
N VAL A 43 30.20 5.20 -7.81
CA VAL A 43 30.76 6.12 -6.82
C VAL A 43 31.85 5.45 -6.01
N GLU A 44 33.03 6.07 -6.01
CA GLU A 44 34.14 5.65 -5.17
C GLU A 44 33.91 6.12 -3.72
N PHE A 45 33.74 5.17 -2.81
CA PHE A 45 33.63 5.42 -1.38
C PHE A 45 35.02 5.40 -0.75
N ASN A 46 35.45 6.53 -0.18
CA ASN A 46 36.76 6.62 0.46
C ASN A 46 36.74 5.85 1.79
N SER A 47 37.47 4.73 1.83
CA SER A 47 37.51 3.83 2.99
C SER A 47 38.25 4.40 4.20
N GLN A 48 38.86 5.59 4.09
CA GLN A 48 39.52 6.24 5.23
C GLN A 48 38.58 7.09 6.09
N GLN A 49 37.40 7.45 5.58
CA GLN A 49 36.41 8.24 6.33
C GLN A 49 35.27 7.33 6.81
N THR A 50 35.06 7.27 8.12
CA THR A 50 33.99 6.46 8.77
C THR A 50 32.62 6.79 8.21
N CYS A 51 32.34 8.08 7.96
CA CYS A 51 31.08 8.51 7.37
C CYS A 51 30.84 7.99 5.93
N SER A 52 31.89 7.80 5.12
CA SER A 52 31.75 7.22 3.77
C SER A 52 31.43 5.72 3.82
N ILE A 53 31.97 5.02 4.82
CA ILE A 53 31.65 3.62 5.11
C ILE A 53 30.19 3.49 5.57
N ASP A 54 29.75 4.35 6.48
CA ASP A 54 28.36 4.37 6.95
C ASP A 54 27.39 4.66 5.81
N LEU A 55 27.71 5.60 4.93
CA LEU A 55 26.93 5.89 3.72
C LEU A 55 26.83 4.66 2.81
N LYS A 56 27.97 3.99 2.55
CA LYS A 56 28.01 2.78 1.72
C LYS A 56 27.16 1.66 2.30
N ASN A 57 27.27 1.41 3.61
CA ASN A 57 26.47 0.42 4.32
C ASN A 57 24.98 0.78 4.30
N HIS A 58 24.66 2.07 4.42
CA HIS A 58 23.29 2.56 4.34
C HIS A 58 22.68 2.37 2.95
N LEU A 59 23.44 2.67 1.87
CA LEU A 59 23.02 2.40 0.50
C LEU A 59 22.81 0.90 0.26
N LEU A 60 23.73 0.05 0.73
CA LEU A 60 23.61 -1.40 0.61
C LEU A 60 22.35 -1.92 1.30
N GLY A 61 22.06 -1.43 2.51
CA GLY A 61 20.83 -1.79 3.22
C GLY A 61 19.57 -1.34 2.47
N TYR A 62 19.57 -0.16 1.85
CA TYR A 62 18.47 0.27 0.99
C TYR A 62 18.27 -0.64 -0.23
N ILE A 63 19.35 -1.06 -0.89
CA ILE A 63 19.29 -2.00 -2.03
C ILE A 63 18.63 -3.31 -1.58
N ILE A 64 19.04 -3.85 -0.43
CA ILE A 64 18.47 -5.09 0.12
C ILE A 64 16.98 -4.91 0.44
N ILE A 65 16.60 -3.85 1.16
CA ILE A 65 15.21 -3.60 1.53
C ILE A 65 14.34 -3.41 0.29
N LEU A 66 14.76 -2.59 -0.68
CA LEU A 66 14.03 -2.36 -1.92
C LEU A 66 13.86 -3.66 -2.73
N SER A 67 14.89 -4.52 -2.77
CA SER A 67 14.78 -5.83 -3.44
C SER A 67 13.71 -6.72 -2.81
N VAL A 68 13.64 -6.76 -1.47
CA VAL A 68 12.60 -7.50 -0.74
C VAL A 68 11.21 -6.90 -1.01
N CYS A 69 11.11 -5.57 -1.06
CA CYS A 69 9.85 -4.88 -1.38
C CYS A 69 9.33 -5.25 -2.78
N ILE A 70 10.21 -5.26 -3.79
CA ILE A 70 9.87 -5.65 -5.17
C ILE A 70 9.41 -7.11 -5.24
N VAL A 71 10.09 -8.03 -4.54
CA VAL A 71 9.68 -9.43 -4.49
C VAL A 71 8.30 -9.57 -3.86
N LEU A 72 8.03 -8.88 -2.74
CA LEU A 72 6.70 -8.92 -2.12
C LEU A 72 5.62 -8.29 -3.02
N GLU A 73 5.91 -7.17 -3.69
CA GLU A 73 4.97 -6.50 -4.60
C GLU A 73 4.62 -7.35 -5.81
N THR A 74 5.62 -8.01 -6.41
CA THR A 74 5.39 -8.94 -7.53
C THR A 74 4.59 -10.16 -7.09
N LEU A 75 4.81 -10.68 -5.88
CA LEU A 75 3.99 -11.75 -5.31
C LEU A 75 2.55 -11.31 -5.07
N ILE A 76 2.34 -10.12 -4.49
CA ILE A 76 1.01 -9.55 -4.27
C ILE A 76 0.29 -9.35 -5.60
N MET A 77 0.95 -8.77 -6.60
CA MET A 77 0.41 -8.57 -7.93
C MET A 77 0.06 -9.91 -8.60
N GLY A 78 0.96 -10.89 -8.54
CA GLY A 78 0.75 -12.22 -9.12
C GLY A 78 -0.41 -12.99 -8.49
N VAL A 79 -0.57 -12.92 -7.17
CA VAL A 79 -1.70 -13.52 -6.46
C VAL A 79 -2.99 -12.75 -6.74
N SER A 80 -2.92 -11.42 -6.87
CA SER A 80 -4.10 -10.59 -7.13
C SER A 80 -4.68 -10.81 -8.53
N VAL A 81 -3.83 -11.02 -9.55
CA VAL A 81 -4.28 -11.27 -10.93
C VAL A 81 -4.78 -12.71 -11.12
N ARG A 82 -4.27 -13.69 -10.36
CA ARG A 82 -4.68 -15.11 -10.45
C ARG A 82 -6.05 -15.43 -9.84
N GLY A 83 -6.77 -14.45 -9.29
CA GLY A 83 -8.10 -14.66 -8.71
C GLY A 83 -9.22 -14.69 -9.75
N GLY A 84 -9.65 -15.88 -10.18
CA GLY A 84 -10.91 -16.06 -10.93
C GLY A 84 -12.15 -15.92 -10.04
N ILE A 85 -13.32 -15.63 -10.63
CA ILE A 85 -14.60 -15.46 -9.91
C ILE A 85 -15.05 -16.71 -9.13
N LEU A 86 -14.64 -17.91 -9.54
CA LEU A 86 -15.07 -19.19 -8.94
C LEU A 86 -14.07 -19.83 -7.98
N ASP A 87 -12.81 -19.35 -7.93
CA ASP A 87 -11.77 -20.01 -7.12
C ASP A 87 -11.29 -19.09 -5.99
N THR A 88 -11.73 -19.41 -4.77
CA THR A 88 -11.52 -18.59 -3.56
C THR A 88 -10.31 -19.04 -2.73
N GLN A 89 -9.76 -20.23 -3.00
CA GLN A 89 -8.58 -20.79 -2.34
C GLN A 89 -7.32 -19.88 -2.39
N PRO A 90 -6.94 -19.25 -3.53
CA PRO A 90 -5.74 -18.41 -3.58
C PRO A 90 -5.86 -17.10 -2.76
N ARG A 91 -7.07 -16.70 -2.33
CA ARG A 91 -7.28 -15.48 -1.52
C ARG A 91 -6.89 -15.62 -0.05
N ALA A 92 -6.69 -16.84 0.47
CA ALA A 92 -6.20 -17.03 1.84
C ALA A 92 -4.73 -16.58 1.99
N SER A 93 -3.92 -16.80 0.95
CA SER A 93 -2.50 -16.38 0.94
C SER A 93 -2.33 -14.86 0.91
N MET A 94 -3.29 -14.14 0.31
CA MET A 94 -3.32 -12.67 0.27
C MET A 94 -3.23 -12.06 1.67
N GLN A 95 -3.90 -12.66 2.67
CA GLN A 95 -3.85 -12.18 4.05
C GLN A 95 -2.44 -12.28 4.65
N TYR A 96 -1.72 -13.38 4.39
CA TYR A 96 -0.34 -13.56 4.86
C TYR A 96 0.64 -12.61 4.16
N LEU A 97 0.47 -12.39 2.84
CA LEU A 97 1.28 -11.42 2.10
C LEU A 97 1.09 -9.99 2.60
N LEU A 98 -0.14 -9.62 2.98
CA LEU A 98 -0.42 -8.32 3.60
C LEU A 98 0.23 -8.18 4.98
N TYR A 99 0.27 -9.25 5.79
CA TYR A 99 1.01 -9.24 7.06
C TYR A 99 2.52 -9.11 6.83
N ALA A 100 3.08 -9.87 5.88
CA ALA A 100 4.49 -9.76 5.52
C ALA A 100 4.83 -8.34 5.03
N ARG A 101 3.96 -7.74 4.21
CA ARG A 101 4.12 -6.35 3.77
C ARG A 101 4.09 -5.35 4.92
N LEU A 102 3.22 -5.56 5.90
CA LEU A 102 3.17 -4.72 7.10
C LEU A 102 4.46 -4.81 7.92
N VAL A 103 5.05 -6.00 8.05
CA VAL A 103 6.35 -6.19 8.73
C VAL A 103 7.46 -5.45 7.98
N VAL A 104 7.51 -5.57 6.65
CA VAL A 104 8.49 -4.84 5.83
C VAL A 104 8.31 -3.33 5.92
N LEU A 105 7.07 -2.84 5.96
CA LEU A 105 6.77 -1.42 6.17
C LEU A 105 7.37 -0.90 7.49
N PHE A 106 7.29 -1.66 8.59
CA PHE A 106 7.96 -1.28 9.84
C PHE A 106 9.49 -1.25 9.70
N GLY A 107 10.06 -2.19 8.96
CA GLY A 107 11.49 -2.18 8.62
C GLY A 107 11.90 -0.95 7.82
N GLU A 108 11.10 -0.56 6.82
CA GLU A 108 11.31 0.65 6.01
C GLU A 108 11.25 1.91 6.86
N ILE A 109 10.29 2.01 7.78
CA ILE A 109 10.19 3.15 8.71
C ILE A 109 11.44 3.22 9.60
N ALA A 110 11.88 2.10 10.17
CA ALA A 110 13.09 2.06 10.99
C ALA A 110 14.32 2.51 10.19
N TRP A 111 14.46 2.01 8.96
CA TRP A 111 15.58 2.38 8.08
C TRP A 111 15.53 3.84 7.64
N LEU A 112 14.33 4.38 7.40
CA LEU A 112 14.10 5.79 7.09
C LEU A 112 14.55 6.69 8.24
N VAL A 113 14.25 6.32 9.49
CA VAL A 113 14.69 7.07 10.68
C VAL A 113 16.22 7.08 10.78
N VAL A 114 16.87 5.94 10.54
CA VAL A 114 18.34 5.86 10.50
C VAL A 114 18.91 6.77 9.40
N GLY A 115 18.27 6.79 8.23
CA GLY A 115 18.69 7.66 7.12
C GLY A 115 18.52 9.15 7.40
N ILE A 116 17.41 9.55 8.03
CA ILE A 116 17.19 10.93 8.47
C ILE A 116 18.25 11.34 9.49
N LYS A 117 18.53 10.49 10.48
CA LYS A 117 19.57 10.77 11.49
C LYS A 117 20.94 10.95 10.82
N TRP A 118 21.32 10.03 9.94
CA TRP A 118 22.58 10.11 9.22
C TRP A 118 22.68 11.41 8.39
N LEU A 119 21.59 11.78 7.72
CA LEU A 119 21.50 13.01 6.93
C LEU A 119 21.68 14.26 7.81
N VAL A 120 21.03 14.34 8.97
CA VAL A 120 21.17 15.49 9.88
C VAL A 120 22.61 15.65 10.36
N ASP A 121 23.28 14.53 10.68
CA ASP A 121 24.62 14.56 11.27
C ASP A 121 25.73 14.80 10.23
N HIS A 122 25.58 14.29 8.99
CA HIS A 122 26.71 14.19 8.04
C HIS A 122 26.48 14.81 6.65
N TYR A 123 25.33 15.43 6.37
CA TYR A 123 24.99 15.92 5.01
C TYR A 123 25.97 16.95 4.44
N THR A 124 26.51 17.86 5.26
CA THR A 124 27.39 18.94 4.81
C THR A 124 28.86 18.55 4.78
N VAL A 125 29.27 17.60 5.62
CA VAL A 125 30.68 17.30 5.90
C VAL A 125 31.22 16.18 5.00
N CYS A 126 30.35 15.34 4.45
CA CYS A 126 30.78 14.05 3.96
C CYS A 126 29.96 13.51 2.77
N GLY A 127 30.67 12.82 1.88
CA GLY A 127 30.11 12.06 0.77
C GLY A 127 30.21 12.79 -0.58
N PRO A 128 30.32 12.04 -1.68
CA PRO A 128 30.32 12.59 -3.03
C PRO A 128 28.94 13.17 -3.38
N ASP A 129 28.95 14.32 -4.05
CA ASP A 129 27.77 15.07 -4.51
C ASP A 129 26.60 14.24 -5.04
N PRO A 130 26.81 13.27 -5.94
CA PRO A 130 25.71 12.47 -6.47
C PRO A 130 25.07 11.57 -5.41
N ALA A 131 25.86 10.96 -4.52
CA ALA A 131 25.35 10.02 -3.51
C ALA A 131 24.53 10.74 -2.44
N ARG A 132 25.00 11.88 -1.94
CA ARG A 132 24.27 12.66 -0.92
C ARG A 132 22.95 13.22 -1.44
N LYS A 133 22.93 13.71 -2.69
CA LYS A 133 21.69 14.22 -3.33
C LYS A 133 20.69 13.11 -3.58
N ALA A 134 21.15 11.92 -3.97
CA ALA A 134 20.27 10.77 -4.16
C ALA A 134 19.66 10.29 -2.84
N VAL A 135 20.47 10.15 -1.77
CA VAL A 135 19.97 9.77 -0.44
C VAL A 135 18.95 10.78 0.08
N LEU A 136 19.20 12.09 -0.07
CA LEU A 136 18.22 13.11 0.25
C LEU A 136 16.91 12.90 -0.54
N GLY A 137 17.01 12.69 -1.85
CA GLY A 137 15.85 12.44 -2.72
C GLY A 137 15.03 11.22 -2.29
N ILE A 138 15.71 10.11 -1.95
CA ILE A 138 15.09 8.87 -1.46
C ILE A 138 14.38 9.10 -0.14
N VAL A 139 15.04 9.76 0.82
CA VAL A 139 14.47 10.04 2.14
C VAL A 139 13.21 10.91 2.01
N VAL A 140 13.26 11.95 1.19
CA VAL A 140 12.10 12.82 0.93
C VAL A 140 10.98 12.04 0.24
N CYS A 141 11.29 11.26 -0.79
CA CYS A 141 10.31 10.46 -1.51
C CYS A 141 9.65 9.41 -0.60
N ASN A 142 10.44 8.67 0.18
CA ASN A 142 9.95 7.68 1.14
C ASN A 142 9.11 8.32 2.25
N CYS A 143 9.46 9.53 2.70
CA CYS A 143 8.62 10.27 3.65
C CYS A 143 7.23 10.57 3.05
N CYS A 144 7.17 11.05 1.81
CA CYS A 144 5.91 11.27 1.09
C CYS A 144 5.11 9.97 0.90
N LEU A 145 5.79 8.87 0.57
CA LEU A 145 5.15 7.55 0.45
C LEU A 145 4.57 7.08 1.79
N MET A 146 5.30 7.24 2.89
CA MET A 146 4.81 6.89 4.23
C MET A 146 3.61 7.74 4.64
N LEU A 147 3.64 9.04 4.39
CA LEU A 147 2.50 9.92 4.65
C LEU A 147 1.27 9.50 3.84
N SER A 148 1.44 9.20 2.53
CA SER A 148 0.34 8.74 1.71
C SER A 148 -0.20 7.38 2.17
N ALA A 149 0.67 6.44 2.58
CA ALA A 149 0.27 5.15 3.14
C ALA A 149 -0.53 5.31 4.45
N ILE A 150 -0.13 6.21 5.35
CA ILE A 150 -0.86 6.53 6.59
C ILE A 150 -2.24 7.10 6.26
N ILE A 151 -2.33 8.03 5.31
CA ILE A 151 -3.59 8.61 4.86
C ILE A 151 -4.49 7.52 4.26
N SER A 152 -3.96 6.66 3.39
CA SER A 152 -4.70 5.53 2.82
C SER A 152 -5.17 4.55 3.90
N LEU A 153 -4.36 4.27 4.90
CA LEU A 153 -4.73 3.43 6.04
C LEU A 153 -5.84 4.08 6.88
N TRP A 154 -5.75 5.37 7.19
CA TRP A 154 -6.80 6.10 7.90
C TRP A 154 -8.12 6.13 7.11
N CYS A 155 -8.07 6.41 5.80
CA CYS A 155 -9.23 6.41 4.93
C CYS A 155 -9.90 5.02 4.83
N THR A 156 -9.10 3.95 4.80
CA THR A 156 -9.62 2.58 4.73
C THR A 156 -10.09 2.03 6.08
N PHE A 157 -9.46 2.45 7.19
CA PHE A 157 -9.76 1.98 8.54
C PHE A 157 -11.07 2.53 9.10
N ASP A 158 -11.47 3.79 8.81
CA ASP A 158 -12.65 4.37 9.49
C ASP A 158 -13.51 5.42 8.74
N TYR A 159 -13.81 5.21 7.45
CA TYR A 159 -14.87 6.00 6.78
C TYR A 159 -15.85 5.18 5.93
N ALA A 160 -15.37 4.11 5.28
CA ALA A 160 -16.20 3.31 4.39
C ALA A 160 -17.13 2.31 5.12
N GLY A 161 -16.72 1.76 6.27
CA GLY A 161 -17.50 0.76 7.01
C GLY A 161 -18.84 1.31 7.53
N ALA A 162 -18.83 2.46 8.20
CA ALA A 162 -20.04 3.11 8.71
C ALA A 162 -20.96 3.61 7.59
N LYS A 163 -20.38 4.18 6.52
CA LYS A 163 -21.13 4.64 5.35
C LYS A 163 -21.75 3.51 4.54
N TRP A 164 -21.07 2.39 4.38
CA TRP A 164 -21.59 1.21 3.68
C TRP A 164 -22.76 0.58 4.44
N VAL A 165 -22.67 0.46 5.78
CA VAL A 165 -23.80 -0.01 6.60
C VAL A 165 -25.00 0.93 6.47
N LYS A 166 -24.77 2.25 6.47
CA LYS A 166 -25.82 3.26 6.27
C LYS A 166 -26.44 3.17 4.87
N MET A 167 -25.62 3.02 3.82
CA MET A 167 -26.05 2.85 2.43
C MET A 167 -26.85 1.56 2.23
N LYS A 168 -26.42 0.46 2.86
CA LYS A 168 -27.10 -0.84 2.75
C LYS A 168 -28.46 -0.82 3.44
N ARG A 169 -28.56 -0.25 4.65
CA ARG A 169 -29.85 0.01 5.31
C ARG A 169 -30.76 0.89 4.45
N TYR A 170 -30.20 1.90 3.79
CA TYR A 170 -30.94 2.76 2.88
C TYR A 170 -31.48 2.00 1.64
N GLN A 171 -30.66 1.15 1.01
CA GLN A 171 -31.10 0.32 -0.11
C GLN A 171 -32.18 -0.71 0.29
N GLU A 172 -32.04 -1.35 1.44
CA GLU A 172 -33.05 -2.28 1.96
C GLU A 172 -34.37 -1.57 2.25
N SER A 173 -34.33 -0.40 2.88
CA SER A 173 -35.51 0.45 3.09
C SER A 173 -36.19 0.81 1.77
N MET A 174 -35.43 1.17 0.73
CA MET A 174 -35.96 1.48 -0.60
C MET A 174 -36.61 0.26 -1.28
N LYS A 175 -35.98 -0.92 -1.18
CA LYS A 175 -36.55 -2.17 -1.70
C LYS A 175 -37.85 -2.53 -0.98
N GLU A 176 -37.91 -2.34 0.34
CA GLU A 176 -39.11 -2.61 1.12
C GLU A 176 -40.25 -1.65 0.75
N LYS A 177 -39.96 -0.34 0.59
CA LYS A 177 -40.93 0.64 0.08
C LYS A 177 -41.45 0.26 -1.31
N ALA A 178 -40.57 -0.14 -2.23
CA ALA A 178 -40.96 -0.59 -3.57
C ALA A 178 -41.83 -1.86 -3.55
N ARG A 179 -41.52 -2.83 -2.67
CA ARG A 179 -42.34 -4.03 -2.45
C ARG A 179 -43.72 -3.69 -1.90
N ARG A 180 -43.80 -2.78 -0.91
CA ARG A 180 -45.07 -2.29 -0.36
C ARG A 180 -45.90 -1.58 -1.43
N ALA A 181 -45.29 -0.72 -2.25
CA ALA A 181 -45.96 -0.02 -3.35
C ALA A 181 -46.52 -0.97 -4.42
N ARG A 182 -45.79 -2.04 -4.79
CA ARG A 182 -46.30 -3.09 -5.69
C ARG A 182 -47.49 -3.84 -5.09
N ARG A 183 -47.45 -4.18 -3.79
CA ARG A 183 -48.56 -4.84 -3.09
C ARG A 183 -49.79 -3.95 -3.00
N SER A 184 -49.63 -2.65 -2.74
CA SER A 184 -50.74 -1.70 -2.70
C SER A 184 -51.30 -1.37 -4.09
N GLY A 185 -50.45 -1.37 -5.12
CA GLY A 185 -50.87 -1.17 -6.52
C GLY A 185 -51.76 -2.30 -7.06
N SER A 186 -51.61 -3.53 -6.55
CA SER A 186 -52.50 -4.65 -6.90
C SER A 186 -53.85 -4.61 -6.18
N ALA A 187 -54.00 -3.79 -5.12
CA ALA A 187 -55.23 -3.69 -4.33
C ALA A 187 -56.21 -2.61 -4.84
N ARG A 188 -55.79 -1.77 -5.80
CA ARG A 188 -56.66 -0.80 -6.49
C ARG A 188 -57.17 -1.36 -7.83
N ARG A 189 -57.64 -2.59 -7.84
CA ARG A 189 -58.51 -3.06 -8.93
C ARG A 189 -59.91 -2.55 -8.59
N ASN A 190 -60.26 -1.39 -9.14
CA ASN A 190 -61.57 -0.76 -8.96
C ASN A 190 -62.67 -1.76 -9.33
N TRP A 191 -63.41 -2.26 -8.34
CA TRP A 191 -64.63 -3.06 -8.51
C TRP A 191 -65.83 -2.24 -9.00
N ARG A 192 -65.59 -1.02 -9.50
CA ARG A 192 -66.63 -0.02 -9.76
C ARG A 192 -66.88 0.15 -11.26
N GLN A 193 -67.10 -0.96 -11.96
CA GLN A 193 -67.74 -1.00 -13.28
C GLN A 193 -68.56 -2.30 -13.37
N ARG A 194 -69.82 -2.20 -12.95
CA ARG A 194 -70.92 -3.08 -13.36
C ARG A 194 -72.11 -2.17 -13.61
#